data_AF-F3PYI5-F1
#
_entry.id   AF-F3PYI5-F1
#
_cell.length_a   1.000
_cell.length_b   1.000
_cell.length_c   1.000
_cell.angle_alpha   90.00
_cell.angle_beta   90.00
_cell.angle_gamma   90.00
#
_symmetry.space_group_name_H-M   'P 1'
#
loop_
_entity.id
_entity.type
_entity.pdbx_description
1 polymer ?
#
loop_
_entity_poly.entity_id
_entity_poly.type
_entity_poly.pdbx_seq_one_letter_code
_entity_poly.pdbx_strand_id
1 'polypeptide(L)'
;TVTGNGTAWTDTPIDTDPDAAVTYHITAPEGVTIEAAPGSGGSLTDDGNGSYTLLGGNAVTIIGARIGIKGLYEVADGTTYTLKSDLLIKYSLADARVGDFYCKNSSGEGYLIPGDIAQLTEERQAACIGIVYSTDVNRIGKAAKEVLTDKGITPHGLVMALTNASNSCNWGKVHNDENSNGSEGEPFKENTDKVYKMYKNVDGYGETHWIIDTYGNDGTALPDTYTAFYHASRYGTAESNTGKYAAPSNTTGWFIPSMGQWWDILSNLGKIDLTSYRNSADSYADIGSTVPTAVDNINTYLQKISDATPFSTNTYFCSSSEHAGFSACNVRFNSNGDLGLHYSGKDRSDRRLRCSFAF
;
A
#
# COMPACT_ATOMS: atom_id res chain seq x y z
N THR A 1 16.02 -28.83 -4.31
CA THR A 1 16.48 -29.42 -5.58
C THR A 1 15.53 -28.96 -6.67
N VAL A 2 15.96 -28.10 -7.58
CA VAL A 2 15.22 -27.81 -8.82
C VAL A 2 15.82 -28.71 -9.88
N THR A 3 15.10 -29.77 -10.23
CA THR A 3 15.48 -30.69 -11.30
C THR A 3 15.09 -30.08 -12.63
N GLY A 4 16.06 -29.43 -13.28
CA GLY A 4 16.07 -29.15 -14.70
C GLY A 4 17.46 -29.50 -15.23
N ASN A 5 17.56 -30.59 -15.99
CA ASN A 5 18.72 -31.03 -16.78
C ASN A 5 20.11 -31.07 -16.11
N GLY A 6 20.22 -31.74 -14.96
CA GLY A 6 21.31 -32.71 -14.77
C GLY A 6 22.77 -32.25 -14.71
N THR A 7 23.11 -30.96 -14.65
CA THR A 7 24.51 -30.53 -14.50
C THR A 7 24.68 -29.54 -13.36
N ALA A 8 25.43 -29.94 -12.34
CA ALA A 8 25.91 -29.07 -11.29
C ALA A 8 27.08 -28.24 -11.81
N TRP A 9 27.07 -26.93 -11.61
CA TRP A 9 28.17 -26.04 -11.96
C TRP A 9 28.69 -25.35 -10.70
N THR A 10 30.00 -25.37 -10.53
CA THR A 10 30.71 -24.70 -9.43
C THR A 10 31.04 -23.27 -9.84
N ASP A 11 30.61 -22.30 -9.02
CA ASP A 11 31.04 -20.90 -9.10
C ASP A 11 32.57 -20.84 -9.15
N THR A 12 33.11 -20.42 -10.29
CA THR A 12 34.53 -20.13 -10.44
C THR A 12 34.66 -18.63 -10.72
N PRO A 13 35.41 -17.86 -9.90
CA PRO A 13 35.67 -16.46 -10.19
C PRO A 13 36.38 -16.32 -11.54
N ILE A 14 35.89 -15.42 -12.39
CA ILE A 14 36.47 -15.18 -13.72
C ILE A 14 37.45 -14.00 -13.60
N ASP A 15 38.71 -14.26 -13.93
CA ASP A 15 39.80 -13.29 -14.01
C ASP A 15 40.05 -13.00 -15.51
N THR A 16 39.35 -12.02 -16.08
CA THR A 16 39.53 -11.59 -17.49
C THR A 16 39.67 -10.08 -17.60
N ASP A 17 40.54 -9.69 -18.54
CA ASP A 17 40.92 -8.32 -18.93
C ASP A 17 39.69 -7.46 -19.33
N PRO A 18 39.49 -6.25 -18.78
CA PRO A 18 38.22 -5.51 -18.83
C PRO A 18 37.89 -4.79 -20.17
N ASP A 19 38.65 -5.00 -21.26
CA ASP A 19 38.59 -4.13 -22.45
C ASP A 19 37.70 -4.62 -23.61
N ALA A 20 36.95 -5.71 -23.46
CA ALA A 20 35.97 -6.14 -24.46
C ALA A 20 34.53 -5.76 -24.05
N ALA A 21 33.87 -4.94 -24.87
CA ALA A 21 32.47 -4.56 -24.67
C ALA A 21 31.57 -5.80 -24.67
N VAL A 22 30.91 -6.08 -23.54
CA VAL A 22 29.89 -7.15 -23.44
C VAL A 22 28.52 -6.50 -23.51
N THR A 23 27.72 -6.88 -24.52
CA THR A 23 26.33 -6.43 -24.67
C THR A 23 25.41 -7.33 -23.86
N TYR A 24 24.69 -6.74 -22.91
CA TYR A 24 23.61 -7.39 -22.17
C TYR A 24 22.28 -6.85 -22.66
N HIS A 25 21.29 -7.73 -22.86
CA HIS A 25 19.89 -7.34 -22.94
C HIS A 25 19.25 -7.53 -21.56
N ILE A 26 18.84 -6.43 -20.95
CA ILE A 26 18.31 -6.41 -19.59
C ILE A 26 16.87 -5.90 -19.66
N THR A 27 15.90 -6.72 -19.26
CA THR A 27 14.48 -6.30 -19.23
C THR A 27 14.04 -5.96 -17.80
N ALA A 28 13.85 -4.68 -17.51
CA ALA A 28 13.35 -4.18 -16.22
C ALA A 28 11.83 -4.04 -16.21
N PRO A 29 11.13 -4.47 -15.14
CA PRO A 29 9.77 -4.01 -14.86
C PRO A 29 9.75 -2.51 -14.67
N GLU A 30 8.58 -1.95 -14.92
CA GLU A 30 8.31 -0.57 -14.60
C GLU A 30 8.50 -0.30 -13.09
N GLY A 31 9.21 0.78 -12.77
CA GLY A 31 9.59 1.10 -11.39
C GLY A 31 10.94 0.53 -10.93
N VAL A 32 11.67 -0.18 -11.78
CA VAL A 32 13.06 -0.63 -11.52
C VAL A 32 14.04 0.28 -12.26
N THR A 33 15.10 0.75 -11.57
CA THR A 33 16.12 1.63 -12.16
C THR A 33 17.37 0.79 -12.31
N ILE A 34 17.89 0.79 -13.53
CA ILE A 34 19.10 0.10 -13.93
C ILE A 34 20.08 1.17 -14.36
N GLU A 35 21.26 1.19 -13.75
CA GLU A 35 22.31 2.14 -14.05
C GLU A 35 23.62 1.39 -14.31
N ALA A 36 24.49 1.99 -15.13
CA ALA A 36 25.87 1.51 -15.24
C ALA A 36 26.53 1.60 -13.86
N ALA A 37 27.24 0.54 -13.45
CA ALA A 37 27.91 0.58 -12.15
C ALA A 37 28.98 1.69 -12.14
N PRO A 38 29.08 2.51 -11.07
CA PRO A 38 30.10 3.55 -10.98
C PRO A 38 31.50 2.99 -11.22
N GLY A 39 32.25 3.59 -12.15
CA GLY A 39 33.61 3.13 -12.50
C GLY A 39 33.69 1.93 -13.44
N SER A 40 32.56 1.44 -13.97
CA SER A 40 32.52 0.29 -14.91
C SER A 40 33.04 0.60 -16.32
N GLY A 41 33.33 1.86 -16.64
CA GLY A 41 33.79 2.29 -17.96
C GLY A 41 32.74 2.24 -19.07
N GLY A 42 31.56 1.66 -18.81
CA GLY A 42 30.50 1.49 -19.79
C GLY A 42 29.39 2.54 -19.74
N SER A 43 28.70 2.70 -20.88
CA SER A 43 27.49 3.49 -21.04
C SER A 43 26.27 2.58 -21.13
N LEU A 44 25.24 2.82 -20.32
CA LEU A 44 23.97 2.12 -20.38
C LEU A 44 22.96 2.95 -21.19
N THR A 45 22.28 2.33 -22.15
CA THR A 45 21.23 2.96 -22.97
C THR A 45 19.89 2.29 -22.66
N ASP A 46 18.84 3.09 -22.44
CA ASP A 46 17.45 2.62 -22.38
C ASP A 46 16.91 2.55 -23.81
N ASP A 47 16.56 1.36 -24.28
CA ASP A 47 16.09 1.12 -25.64
C ASP A 47 14.56 1.30 -25.76
N GLY A 48 13.88 1.65 -24.67
CA GLY A 48 12.43 1.65 -24.54
C GLY A 48 11.88 0.24 -24.29
N ASN A 49 10.64 0.17 -23.79
CA ASN A 49 9.94 -1.09 -23.44
C ASN A 49 10.63 -1.92 -22.33
N GLY A 50 11.39 -1.25 -21.45
CA GLY A 50 12.08 -1.89 -20.34
C GLY A 50 13.38 -2.60 -20.73
N SER A 51 13.88 -2.48 -21.96
CA SER A 51 15.17 -3.05 -22.38
C SER A 51 16.32 -2.07 -22.17
N TYR A 52 17.46 -2.56 -21.67
CA TYR A 52 18.70 -1.79 -21.56
C TYR A 52 19.87 -2.48 -22.26
N THR A 53 20.72 -1.67 -22.90
CA THR A 53 21.95 -2.07 -23.56
C THR A 53 23.16 -1.42 -22.88
N LEU A 54 24.09 -2.24 -22.34
CA LEU A 54 25.38 -1.76 -21.81
C LEU A 54 26.47 -1.85 -22.89
N LEU A 55 27.18 -0.75 -23.15
CA LEU A 55 28.30 -0.67 -24.09
C LEU A 55 29.58 -0.29 -23.34
N GLY A 56 30.66 -1.07 -23.52
CA GLY A 56 31.99 -0.72 -23.00
C GLY A 56 32.21 -0.90 -21.50
N GLY A 57 31.37 -1.70 -20.82
CA GLY A 57 31.53 -2.02 -19.39
C GLY A 57 31.10 -3.45 -19.07
N ASN A 58 31.41 -3.90 -17.85
CA ASN A 58 31.18 -5.28 -17.40
C ASN A 58 30.22 -5.41 -16.21
N ALA A 59 29.67 -4.30 -15.71
CA ALA A 59 28.83 -4.30 -14.51
C ALA A 59 27.68 -3.28 -14.58
N VAL A 60 26.52 -3.70 -14.10
CA VAL A 60 25.31 -2.87 -13.90
C VAL A 60 24.90 -2.95 -12.44
N THR A 61 24.45 -1.82 -11.88
CA THR A 61 23.86 -1.77 -10.55
C THR A 61 22.34 -1.67 -10.70
N ILE A 62 21.62 -2.54 -10.01
CA ILE A 62 20.15 -2.53 -9.99
C ILE A 62 19.72 -2.03 -8.61
N ILE A 63 18.98 -0.93 -8.57
CA ILE A 63 18.60 -0.26 -7.31
C ILE A 63 17.11 -0.44 -7.08
N GLY A 64 16.75 -0.88 -5.87
CA GLY A 64 15.35 -0.97 -5.44
C GLY A 64 14.61 -2.18 -6.01
N ALA A 65 15.21 -3.37 -5.98
CA ALA A 65 14.50 -4.61 -6.25
C ALA A 65 15.06 -5.74 -5.37
N ARG A 66 14.18 -6.63 -4.89
CA ARG A 66 14.59 -7.95 -4.37
C ARG A 66 14.60 -8.91 -5.54
N ILE A 67 15.74 -9.00 -6.21
CA ILE A 67 15.89 -9.60 -7.54
C ILE A 67 16.15 -11.10 -7.41
N GLY A 68 15.34 -11.91 -8.08
CA GLY A 68 15.74 -13.27 -8.45
C GLY A 68 16.39 -13.25 -9.83
N ILE A 69 17.69 -13.54 -9.91
CA ILE A 69 18.42 -13.63 -11.19
C ILE A 69 18.33 -15.07 -11.70
N LYS A 70 17.89 -15.28 -12.94
CA LYS A 70 18.01 -16.55 -13.67
C LYS A 70 18.81 -16.30 -14.95
N GLY A 71 20.08 -16.69 -14.97
CA GLY A 71 20.95 -16.56 -16.14
C GLY A 71 21.11 -17.87 -16.91
N LEU A 72 20.98 -17.83 -18.23
CA LEU A 72 21.57 -18.81 -19.15
C LEU A 72 22.74 -18.14 -19.87
N TYR A 73 23.92 -18.76 -19.81
CA TYR A 73 25.13 -18.28 -20.46
C TYR A 73 25.48 -19.19 -21.64
N GLU A 74 25.87 -18.61 -22.78
CA GLU A 74 26.62 -19.32 -23.82
C GLU A 74 27.99 -18.67 -23.99
N VAL A 75 29.02 -19.51 -24.11
CA VAL A 75 30.40 -19.09 -24.35
C VAL A 75 30.61 -19.06 -25.86
N ALA A 76 30.83 -17.88 -26.42
CA ALA A 76 31.25 -17.73 -27.81
C ALA A 76 32.77 -17.47 -27.84
N ASP A 77 33.51 -18.43 -28.39
CA ASP A 77 34.93 -18.36 -28.77
C ASP A 77 35.94 -17.92 -27.71
N GLY A 78 35.62 -18.08 -26.42
CA GLY A 78 36.59 -17.96 -25.32
C GLY A 78 36.95 -16.53 -24.90
N THR A 79 36.38 -15.52 -25.54
CA THR A 79 36.57 -14.09 -25.19
C THR A 79 35.27 -13.28 -25.15
N THR A 80 34.11 -13.88 -25.46
CA THR A 80 32.82 -13.20 -25.42
C THR A 80 31.75 -14.09 -24.78
N TYR A 81 31.12 -13.59 -23.73
CA TYR A 81 29.97 -14.24 -23.09
C TYR A 81 28.72 -13.48 -23.48
N THR A 82 27.73 -14.16 -24.03
CA THR A 82 26.42 -13.55 -24.31
C THR A 82 25.45 -14.06 -23.26
N LEU A 83 24.87 -13.14 -22.48
CA LEU A 83 23.71 -13.44 -21.65
C LEU A 83 22.55 -13.77 -22.61
N LYS A 84 22.24 -15.06 -22.77
CA LYS A 84 21.17 -15.52 -23.68
C LYS A 84 19.78 -15.47 -23.04
N SER A 85 19.70 -15.13 -21.77
CA SER A 85 18.44 -14.92 -21.08
C SER A 85 18.23 -13.43 -20.86
N ASP A 86 17.03 -12.95 -21.20
CA ASP A 86 16.51 -11.69 -20.66
C ASP A 86 16.72 -11.72 -19.14
N LEU A 87 17.38 -10.70 -18.61
CA LEU A 87 17.47 -10.51 -17.16
C LEU A 87 16.07 -10.13 -16.67
N LEU A 88 15.19 -11.12 -16.49
CA LEU A 88 13.82 -10.90 -16.06
C LEU A 88 13.81 -10.56 -14.57
N ILE A 89 13.89 -9.28 -14.23
CA ILE A 89 13.72 -8.83 -12.86
C ILE A 89 12.24 -9.01 -12.55
N LYS A 90 11.86 -10.02 -11.75
CA LYS A 90 10.46 -10.31 -11.45
C LYS A 90 10.08 -9.72 -10.09
N TYR A 91 9.90 -8.40 -10.03
CA TYR A 91 9.27 -7.75 -8.89
C TYR A 91 7.85 -7.36 -9.29
N SER A 92 6.91 -8.22 -8.97
CA SER A 92 5.49 -8.10 -9.36
C SER A 92 4.62 -7.78 -8.15
N LEU A 93 3.33 -7.54 -8.39
CA LEU A 93 2.35 -7.37 -7.31
C LEU A 93 2.29 -8.59 -6.36
N ALA A 94 2.60 -9.80 -6.86
CA ALA A 94 2.66 -11.01 -6.05
C ALA A 94 3.85 -11.06 -5.09
N ASP A 95 4.86 -10.21 -5.31
CA ASP A 95 6.08 -10.14 -4.49
C ASP A 95 5.98 -9.06 -3.39
N ALA A 96 4.79 -8.44 -3.26
CA ALA A 96 4.53 -7.34 -2.35
C ALA A 96 5.00 -7.61 -0.92
N ARG A 97 5.50 -6.56 -0.29
CA ARG A 97 5.90 -6.56 1.12
C ARG A 97 5.34 -5.32 1.81
N VAL A 98 5.10 -5.47 3.11
CA VAL A 98 4.79 -4.33 3.98
C VAL A 98 5.91 -3.29 3.83
N GLY A 99 5.51 -2.05 3.57
CA GLY A 99 6.40 -0.90 3.38
C GLY A 99 6.71 -0.60 1.92
N ASP A 100 6.37 -1.48 0.98
CA ASP A 100 6.55 -1.20 -0.45
C ASP A 100 5.70 0.00 -0.88
N PHE A 101 6.27 0.84 -1.73
CA PHE A 101 5.53 1.91 -2.38
C PHE A 101 4.71 1.32 -3.52
N TYR A 102 3.41 1.62 -3.50
CA TYR A 102 2.52 1.32 -4.61
C TYR A 102 2.45 2.54 -5.52
N CYS A 103 2.81 2.35 -6.78
CA CYS A 103 2.94 3.41 -7.76
C CYS A 103 2.16 3.04 -9.03
N LYS A 104 1.94 4.00 -9.91
CA LYS A 104 1.23 3.79 -11.16
C LYS A 104 2.00 4.35 -12.35
N ASN A 105 1.90 3.67 -13.48
CA ASN A 105 2.49 4.13 -14.73
C ASN A 105 1.60 5.13 -15.47
N SER A 106 2.09 5.62 -16.61
CA SER A 106 1.36 6.53 -17.49
C SER A 106 0.09 5.90 -18.11
N SER A 107 0.06 4.56 -18.23
CA SER A 107 -1.10 3.77 -18.65
C SER A 107 -2.12 3.53 -17.53
N GLY A 108 -1.81 3.94 -16.29
CA GLY A 108 -2.66 3.75 -15.11
C GLY A 108 -2.56 2.37 -14.46
N GLU A 109 -1.59 1.54 -14.85
CA GLU A 109 -1.33 0.22 -14.27
C GLU A 109 -0.44 0.34 -13.02
N GLY A 110 -0.70 -0.49 -12.01
CA GLY A 110 0.02 -0.48 -10.75
C GLY A 110 1.33 -1.27 -10.78
N TYR A 111 2.36 -0.77 -10.12
CA TYR A 111 3.62 -1.45 -9.87
C TYR A 111 4.17 -1.14 -8.46
N LEU A 112 5.16 -1.91 -8.00
CA LEU A 112 5.75 -1.76 -6.67
C LEU A 112 7.20 -1.28 -6.75
N ILE A 113 7.56 -0.42 -5.80
CA ILE A 113 8.96 -0.10 -5.48
C ILE A 113 9.22 -0.56 -4.04
N PRO A 114 10.28 -1.33 -3.76
CA PRO A 114 10.64 -1.76 -2.43
C PRO A 114 10.78 -0.61 -1.42
N GLY A 115 10.19 -0.81 -0.24
CA GLY A 115 10.19 0.19 0.83
C GLY A 115 11.57 0.49 1.43
N ASP A 116 12.53 -0.43 1.27
CA ASP A 116 13.91 -0.31 1.78
C ASP A 116 14.83 0.52 0.87
N ILE A 117 14.30 1.09 -0.22
CA ILE A 117 15.05 2.02 -1.07
C ILE A 117 15.49 3.26 -0.28
N ALA A 118 16.75 3.67 -0.41
CA ALA A 118 17.29 4.81 0.35
C ALA A 118 16.60 6.13 -0.01
N GLN A 119 16.35 6.35 -1.31
CA GLN A 119 15.71 7.55 -1.83
C GLN A 119 14.94 7.23 -3.12
N LEU A 120 13.81 7.90 -3.33
CA LEU A 120 13.07 7.88 -4.59
C LEU A 120 13.48 9.08 -5.46
N THR A 121 13.66 8.86 -6.76
CA THR A 121 13.79 9.95 -7.74
C THR A 121 12.49 10.77 -7.78
N GLU A 122 12.56 12.01 -8.24
CA GLU A 122 11.37 12.88 -8.35
C GLU A 122 10.26 12.24 -9.20
N GLU A 123 10.64 11.61 -10.31
CA GLU A 123 9.73 10.85 -11.17
C GLU A 123 9.02 9.72 -10.42
N ARG A 124 9.76 8.93 -9.64
CA ARG A 124 9.19 7.84 -8.84
C ARG A 124 8.29 8.37 -7.73
N GLN A 125 8.68 9.45 -7.06
CA GLN A 125 7.82 10.11 -6.07
C GLN A 125 6.50 10.58 -6.69
N ALA A 126 6.54 11.10 -7.92
CA ALA A 126 5.35 11.54 -8.64
C ALA A 126 4.43 10.37 -9.02
N ALA A 127 4.99 9.20 -9.33
CA ALA A 127 4.26 8.00 -9.70
C ALA A 127 3.61 7.28 -8.50
N CYS A 128 4.18 7.40 -7.30
CA CYS A 128 3.68 6.68 -6.13
C CYS A 128 2.38 7.28 -5.56
N ILE A 129 1.47 6.39 -5.16
CA ILE A 129 0.12 6.73 -4.70
C ILE A 129 -0.21 6.17 -3.31
N GLY A 130 0.56 5.20 -2.82
CA GLY A 130 0.35 4.62 -1.50
C GLY A 130 1.51 3.76 -1.00
N ILE A 131 1.33 3.20 0.19
CA ILE A 131 2.27 2.28 0.84
C ILE A 131 1.53 1.00 1.20
N VAL A 132 2.07 -0.15 0.82
CA VAL A 132 1.54 -1.48 1.19
C VAL A 132 1.65 -1.64 2.70
N TYR A 133 0.52 -1.80 3.39
CA TYR A 133 0.52 -2.02 4.85
C TYR A 133 0.19 -3.46 5.25
N SER A 134 -0.37 -4.26 4.34
CA SER A 134 -0.65 -5.67 4.60
C SER A 134 -0.56 -6.48 3.32
N THR A 135 0.02 -7.67 3.44
CA THR A 135 0.07 -8.69 2.38
C THR A 135 -0.59 -10.00 2.84
N ASP A 136 -1.20 -10.00 4.04
CA ASP A 136 -2.03 -11.09 4.51
C ASP A 136 -3.40 -10.99 3.84
N VAL A 137 -3.62 -11.82 2.82
CA VAL A 137 -4.88 -11.87 2.08
C VAL A 137 -6.09 -12.18 2.98
N ASN A 138 -5.89 -12.77 4.17
CA ASN A 138 -6.99 -13.01 5.12
C ASN A 138 -7.47 -11.72 5.80
N ARG A 139 -6.64 -10.67 5.78
CA ARG A 139 -6.98 -9.34 6.29
C ARG A 139 -7.68 -8.45 5.26
N ILE A 140 -7.83 -8.92 4.02
CA ILE A 140 -8.68 -8.27 3.03
C ILE A 140 -10.14 -8.69 3.29
N GLY A 141 -11.01 -7.69 3.49
CA GLY A 141 -12.45 -7.86 3.71
C GLY A 141 -13.14 -8.64 2.60
N LYS A 142 -14.30 -9.23 2.94
CA LYS A 142 -15.05 -10.10 2.03
C LYS A 142 -15.51 -9.33 0.79
N ALA A 143 -16.11 -8.16 0.97
CA ALA A 143 -16.62 -7.35 -0.14
C ALA A 143 -15.49 -6.87 -1.06
N ALA A 144 -14.33 -6.52 -0.51
CA ALA A 144 -13.14 -6.17 -1.29
C ALA A 144 -12.64 -7.34 -2.15
N LYS A 145 -12.62 -8.56 -1.60
CA LYS A 145 -12.23 -9.77 -2.35
C LYS A 145 -13.18 -10.09 -3.49
N GLU A 146 -14.48 -9.94 -3.26
CA GLU A 146 -15.52 -10.15 -4.28
C GLU A 146 -15.29 -9.20 -5.47
N VAL A 147 -15.06 -7.92 -5.20
CA VAL A 147 -14.77 -6.94 -6.27
C VAL A 147 -13.50 -7.25 -7.04
N LEU A 148 -12.43 -7.69 -6.38
CA LEU A 148 -11.21 -8.12 -7.08
C LEU A 148 -11.47 -9.37 -7.94
N THR A 149 -12.22 -10.34 -7.40
CA THR A 149 -12.58 -11.59 -8.10
C THR A 149 -13.43 -11.31 -9.33
N ASP A 150 -14.42 -10.42 -9.24
CA ASP A 150 -15.29 -10.01 -10.35
C ASP A 150 -14.50 -9.30 -11.46
N LYS A 151 -13.37 -8.67 -11.12
CA LYS A 151 -12.42 -8.09 -12.07
C LYS A 151 -11.39 -9.10 -12.60
N GLY A 152 -11.43 -10.36 -12.17
CA GLY A 152 -10.44 -11.38 -12.52
C GLY A 152 -9.07 -11.15 -11.90
N ILE A 153 -8.99 -10.38 -10.80
CA ILE A 153 -7.74 -10.02 -10.12
C ILE A 153 -7.49 -10.93 -8.93
N THR A 154 -6.26 -11.41 -8.79
CA THR A 154 -5.83 -12.18 -7.60
C THR A 154 -5.45 -11.20 -6.49
N PRO A 155 -6.07 -11.26 -5.30
CA PRO A 155 -5.71 -10.36 -4.21
C PRO A 155 -4.27 -10.56 -3.72
N HIS A 156 -3.54 -9.47 -3.56
CA HIS A 156 -2.14 -9.42 -3.14
C HIS A 156 -1.94 -8.67 -1.83
N GLY A 157 -2.75 -7.64 -1.54
CA GLY A 157 -2.59 -6.89 -0.31
C GLY A 157 -3.46 -5.64 -0.19
N LEU A 158 -3.09 -4.79 0.77
CA LEU A 158 -3.75 -3.53 1.07
C LEU A 158 -2.74 -2.39 1.08
N VAL A 159 -3.16 -1.25 0.54
CA VAL A 159 -2.36 -0.03 0.38
C VAL A 159 -3.00 1.12 1.15
N MET A 160 -2.21 1.87 1.89
CA MET A 160 -2.60 3.11 2.57
C MET A 160 -2.23 4.32 1.69
N ALA A 161 -3.14 5.28 1.58
CA ALA A 161 -2.95 6.51 0.80
C ALA A 161 -1.79 7.39 1.31
N LEU A 162 -1.09 8.08 0.41
CA LEU A 162 0.01 9.00 0.77
C LEU A 162 -0.48 10.31 1.39
N THR A 163 -1.72 10.72 1.11
CA THR A 163 -2.31 11.95 1.62
C THR A 163 -3.64 11.70 2.33
N ASN A 164 -4.07 12.67 3.14
CA ASN A 164 -5.42 12.63 3.70
C ASN A 164 -6.43 13.01 2.61
N ALA A 165 -7.53 12.27 2.51
CA ALA A 165 -8.68 12.66 1.69
C ALA A 165 -9.45 13.84 2.30
N SER A 166 -9.40 13.99 3.63
CA SER A 166 -9.87 15.18 4.34
C SER A 166 -9.16 15.32 5.68
N ASN A 167 -9.03 16.56 6.17
CA ASN A 167 -8.55 16.85 7.53
C ASN A 167 -9.68 17.13 8.52
N SER A 168 -10.93 17.15 8.05
CA SER A 168 -12.11 17.41 8.86
C SER A 168 -13.30 16.69 8.25
N CYS A 169 -13.80 15.65 8.91
CA CYS A 169 -14.95 14.89 8.43
C CYS A 169 -15.78 14.28 9.55
N ASN A 170 -17.08 14.21 9.28
CA ASN A 170 -18.07 13.54 10.10
C ASN A 170 -18.25 12.12 9.57
N TRP A 171 -18.44 11.19 10.48
CA TRP A 171 -18.75 9.82 10.11
C TRP A 171 -20.22 9.71 9.68
N GLY A 172 -21.14 10.35 10.39
CA GLY A 172 -22.55 10.30 10.04
C GLY A 172 -23.47 10.89 11.10
N LYS A 173 -24.75 10.53 11.02
CA LYS A 173 -25.79 11.03 11.91
C LYS A 173 -25.75 10.33 13.27
N VAL A 174 -25.80 11.10 14.35
CA VAL A 174 -25.98 10.56 15.71
C VAL A 174 -27.41 10.02 15.89
N HIS A 175 -27.54 8.99 16.73
CA HIS A 175 -28.79 8.25 17.00
C HIS A 175 -29.33 7.42 15.83
N ASN A 176 -28.62 7.34 14.71
CA ASN A 176 -28.84 6.33 13.68
C ASN A 176 -27.88 5.18 13.94
N ASP A 177 -28.37 3.97 14.14
CA ASP A 177 -27.54 2.76 14.23
C ASP A 177 -27.62 2.03 12.88
N GLU A 178 -26.53 2.04 12.12
CA GLU A 178 -26.51 1.45 10.78
C GLU A 178 -26.56 -0.09 10.84
N ASN A 179 -26.29 -0.67 12.02
CA ASN A 179 -26.47 -2.11 12.30
C ASN A 179 -27.89 -2.48 12.77
N SER A 180 -28.78 -1.52 13.08
CA SER A 180 -30.04 -1.79 13.81
C SER A 180 -31.05 -2.68 13.08
N ASN A 181 -30.91 -2.89 11.77
CA ASN A 181 -31.80 -3.76 11.01
C ASN A 181 -31.40 -5.24 11.00
N GLY A 182 -30.24 -5.61 11.60
CA GLY A 182 -29.85 -6.92 12.15
C GLY A 182 -30.03 -8.23 11.34
N SER A 183 -30.71 -8.19 10.19
CA SER A 183 -31.17 -9.35 9.43
C SER A 183 -30.92 -9.19 7.92
N GLU A 184 -30.68 -7.97 7.42
CA GLU A 184 -30.55 -7.70 5.96
C GLU A 184 -29.45 -6.70 5.57
N GLY A 185 -28.57 -6.26 6.49
CA GLY A 185 -27.64 -5.14 6.27
C GLY A 185 -26.15 -5.51 6.19
N GLU A 186 -25.73 -6.47 5.37
CA GLU A 186 -24.30 -6.55 5.00
C GLU A 186 -23.86 -5.16 4.51
N PRO A 187 -22.80 -4.56 5.07
CA PRO A 187 -21.74 -5.12 5.92
C PRO A 187 -21.89 -4.84 7.44
N PHE A 188 -22.80 -3.95 7.84
CA PHE A 188 -23.05 -3.56 9.23
C PHE A 188 -23.94 -4.61 9.94
N LYS A 189 -23.37 -5.80 10.17
CA LYS A 189 -24.04 -6.89 10.90
C LYS A 189 -24.03 -6.73 12.41
N GLU A 190 -22.98 -6.14 12.95
CA GLU A 190 -22.83 -5.90 14.38
C GLU A 190 -22.00 -4.66 14.67
N ASN A 191 -22.36 -3.98 15.75
CA ASN A 191 -21.58 -2.87 16.27
C ASN A 191 -20.18 -3.33 16.69
N THR A 192 -19.16 -2.55 16.31
CA THR A 192 -17.74 -2.73 16.66
C THR A 192 -17.46 -2.11 18.04
N ASP A 193 -18.18 -2.55 19.06
CA ASP A 193 -18.24 -1.95 20.40
C ASP A 193 -17.19 -2.47 21.40
N LYS A 194 -16.28 -3.33 20.92
CA LYS A 194 -15.25 -4.00 21.70
C LYS A 194 -13.93 -4.04 20.94
N VAL A 195 -12.80 -3.98 21.65
CA VAL A 195 -11.46 -4.00 21.04
C VAL A 195 -11.22 -5.28 20.24
N TYR A 196 -11.67 -6.46 20.70
CA TYR A 196 -11.58 -7.68 19.89
C TYR A 196 -12.42 -7.62 18.61
N LYS A 197 -13.54 -6.88 18.61
CA LYS A 197 -14.36 -6.66 17.40
C LYS A 197 -13.66 -5.67 16.47
N MET A 198 -13.03 -4.62 17.01
CA MET A 198 -12.19 -3.69 16.25
C MET A 198 -11.09 -4.45 15.49
N TYR A 199 -10.41 -5.42 16.13
CA TYR A 199 -9.41 -6.25 15.45
C TYR A 199 -9.99 -7.14 14.33
N LYS A 200 -11.19 -7.69 14.56
CA LYS A 200 -11.87 -8.61 13.62
C LYS A 200 -12.52 -7.90 12.43
N ASN A 201 -12.95 -6.66 12.60
CA ASN A 201 -13.58 -5.89 11.54
C ASN A 201 -12.55 -5.49 10.49
N VAL A 202 -12.56 -6.16 9.35
CA VAL A 202 -11.64 -5.94 8.21
C VAL A 202 -12.39 -5.56 6.93
N ASP A 203 -13.67 -5.19 7.01
CA ASP A 203 -14.55 -5.00 5.84
C ASP A 203 -14.77 -3.53 5.47
N GLY A 204 -13.71 -2.72 5.57
CA GLY A 204 -13.82 -1.28 5.34
C GLY A 204 -14.31 -0.90 3.93
N TYR A 205 -14.05 -1.74 2.92
CA TYR A 205 -14.59 -1.56 1.57
C TYR A 205 -16.12 -1.68 1.56
N GLY A 206 -16.64 -2.79 2.10
CA GLY A 206 -18.08 -3.01 2.19
C GLY A 206 -18.74 -1.87 2.95
N GLU A 207 -18.23 -1.54 4.15
CA GLU A 207 -18.78 -0.50 5.03
C GLU A 207 -18.83 0.87 4.34
N THR A 208 -17.77 1.20 3.60
CA THR A 208 -17.70 2.44 2.84
C THR A 208 -18.75 2.49 1.74
N HIS A 209 -18.84 1.44 0.94
CA HIS A 209 -19.76 1.39 -0.19
C HIS A 209 -21.22 1.31 0.24
N TRP A 210 -21.53 0.61 1.33
CA TRP A 210 -22.90 0.57 1.85
C TRP A 210 -23.43 1.95 2.21
N ILE A 211 -22.63 2.79 2.89
CA ILE A 211 -23.03 4.17 3.21
C ILE A 211 -23.18 5.00 1.94
N ILE A 212 -22.25 4.88 0.99
CA ILE A 212 -22.30 5.60 -0.28
C ILE A 212 -23.56 5.21 -1.07
N ASP A 213 -23.87 3.92 -1.17
CA ASP A 213 -25.00 3.43 -1.96
C ASP A 213 -26.34 3.73 -1.29
N THR A 214 -26.38 3.70 0.04
CA THR A 214 -27.57 4.00 0.84
C THR A 214 -27.93 5.49 0.79
N TYR A 215 -26.93 6.37 0.92
CA TYR A 215 -27.16 7.81 1.08
C TYR A 215 -26.74 8.65 -0.13
N GLY A 216 -26.11 8.07 -1.15
CA GLY A 216 -25.59 8.82 -2.30
C GLY A 216 -26.65 9.41 -3.23
N ASN A 217 -27.86 8.83 -3.23
CA ASN A 217 -29.00 9.37 -3.98
C ASN A 217 -29.73 10.50 -3.23
N ASP A 218 -29.49 10.64 -1.92
CA ASP A 218 -29.93 11.79 -1.16
C ASP A 218 -28.89 12.91 -1.37
N GLY A 219 -29.22 13.85 -2.27
CA GLY A 219 -28.30 14.85 -2.80
C GLY A 219 -27.62 15.76 -1.76
N THR A 220 -28.01 15.66 -0.48
CA THR A 220 -27.41 16.37 0.65
C THR A 220 -26.83 15.47 1.74
N ALA A 221 -27.37 14.25 1.95
CA ALA A 221 -26.95 13.41 3.08
C ALA A 221 -25.46 13.04 3.04
N LEU A 222 -24.96 12.61 1.89
CA LEU A 222 -23.55 12.23 1.74
C LEU A 222 -22.59 13.42 1.95
N PRO A 223 -22.71 14.56 1.21
CA PRO A 223 -21.79 15.69 1.36
C PRO A 223 -21.94 16.47 2.68
N ASP A 224 -23.10 16.45 3.34
CA ASP A 224 -23.34 17.27 4.54
C ASP A 224 -23.25 16.47 5.86
N THR A 225 -23.66 15.19 5.86
CA THR A 225 -23.76 14.37 7.07
C THR A 225 -22.71 13.27 7.12
N TYR A 226 -22.58 12.49 6.04
CA TYR A 226 -21.65 11.36 5.94
C TYR A 226 -20.35 11.79 5.24
N THR A 227 -19.77 12.91 5.69
CA THR A 227 -18.73 13.61 4.93
C THR A 227 -17.42 12.82 4.79
N ALA A 228 -17.11 11.91 5.72
CA ALA A 228 -16.00 10.98 5.57
C ALA A 228 -16.19 10.08 4.33
N PHE A 229 -17.39 9.56 4.12
CA PHE A 229 -17.72 8.69 3.00
C PHE A 229 -17.79 9.47 1.67
N TYR A 230 -18.26 10.72 1.72
CA TYR A 230 -18.15 11.65 0.60
C TYR A 230 -16.70 11.88 0.18
N HIS A 231 -15.81 12.22 1.13
CA HIS A 231 -14.41 12.46 0.82
C HIS A 231 -13.69 11.20 0.32
N ALA A 232 -14.04 10.03 0.85
CA ALA A 232 -13.53 8.75 0.36
C ALA A 232 -13.92 8.51 -1.10
N SER A 233 -15.21 8.73 -1.46
CA SER A 233 -15.71 8.49 -2.82
C SER A 233 -15.10 9.42 -3.87
N ARG A 234 -14.62 10.59 -3.45
CA ARG A 234 -13.97 11.57 -4.32
C ARG A 234 -12.44 11.47 -4.33
N TYR A 235 -11.82 10.76 -3.39
CA TYR A 235 -10.36 10.66 -3.33
C TYR A 235 -9.80 10.00 -4.59
N GLY A 236 -8.76 10.59 -5.17
CA GLY A 236 -8.22 10.18 -6.47
C GLY A 236 -8.93 10.81 -7.69
N THR A 237 -9.96 11.63 -7.51
CA THR A 237 -10.64 12.33 -8.62
C THR A 237 -10.11 13.76 -8.82
N ALA A 238 -10.36 14.35 -9.99
CA ALA A 238 -10.03 15.75 -10.26
C ALA A 238 -10.75 16.71 -9.29
N GLU A 239 -11.99 16.43 -8.92
CA GLU A 239 -12.83 17.28 -8.05
C GLU A 239 -12.28 17.42 -6.62
N SER A 240 -11.54 16.41 -6.15
CA SER A 240 -10.94 16.42 -4.81
C SER A 240 -9.56 17.09 -4.77
N ASN A 241 -9.03 17.57 -5.90
CA ASN A 241 -7.63 17.98 -6.07
C ASN A 241 -6.61 16.88 -5.70
N THR A 242 -7.05 15.62 -5.63
CA THR A 242 -6.19 14.45 -5.37
C THR A 242 -6.09 13.53 -6.59
N GLY A 243 -6.41 14.03 -7.79
CA GLY A 243 -6.41 13.26 -9.05
C GLY A 243 -5.11 12.49 -9.36
N LYS A 244 -3.96 13.04 -8.93
CA LYS A 244 -2.67 12.33 -8.97
C LYS A 244 -2.75 10.96 -8.30
N TYR A 245 -3.51 10.84 -7.21
CA TYR A 245 -3.63 9.64 -6.38
C TYR A 245 -4.73 8.68 -6.86
N ALA A 246 -5.28 8.83 -8.07
CA ALA A 246 -6.26 7.88 -8.62
C ALA A 246 -5.72 6.45 -8.53
N ALA A 247 -6.49 5.56 -7.91
CA ALA A 247 -6.17 4.14 -7.81
C ALA A 247 -6.33 3.46 -9.19
N PRO A 248 -5.47 2.49 -9.56
CA PRO A 248 -5.63 1.72 -10.79
C PRO A 248 -6.97 1.00 -10.88
N SER A 249 -7.46 0.80 -12.10
CA SER A 249 -8.77 0.17 -12.37
C SER A 249 -8.84 -1.29 -11.91
N ASN A 250 -7.69 -1.98 -11.85
CA ASN A 250 -7.53 -3.35 -11.36
C ASN A 250 -7.40 -3.46 -9.82
N THR A 251 -7.79 -2.42 -9.08
CA THR A 251 -7.89 -2.44 -7.60
C THR A 251 -9.33 -2.32 -7.16
N THR A 252 -9.61 -2.33 -5.86
CA THR A 252 -10.95 -1.98 -5.35
C THR A 252 -11.33 -0.51 -5.51
N GLY A 253 -10.37 0.36 -5.83
CA GLY A 253 -10.49 1.79 -5.57
C GLY A 253 -10.40 2.11 -4.08
N TRP A 254 -10.39 3.41 -3.77
CA TRP A 254 -10.20 3.92 -2.42
C TRP A 254 -11.46 3.75 -1.55
N PHE A 255 -11.27 3.26 -0.33
CA PHE A 255 -12.29 3.14 0.71
C PHE A 255 -11.74 3.60 2.08
N ILE A 256 -12.62 3.79 3.06
CA ILE A 256 -12.23 4.10 4.43
C ILE A 256 -11.79 2.80 5.14
N PRO A 257 -10.56 2.70 5.68
CA PRO A 257 -10.15 1.51 6.41
C PRO A 257 -11.04 1.30 7.65
N SER A 258 -11.45 0.06 7.87
CA SER A 258 -12.07 -0.40 9.11
C SER A 258 -11.06 -0.39 10.26
N MET A 259 -11.51 -0.62 11.50
CA MET A 259 -10.61 -0.67 12.65
C MET A 259 -9.57 -1.79 12.58
N GLY A 260 -9.87 -2.93 11.96
CA GLY A 260 -8.90 -4.01 11.79
C GLY A 260 -7.86 -3.65 10.74
N GLN A 261 -8.24 -2.87 9.72
CA GLN A 261 -7.28 -2.36 8.75
C GLN A 261 -6.39 -1.27 9.36
N TRP A 262 -6.94 -0.41 10.22
CA TRP A 262 -6.13 0.49 11.04
C TRP A 262 -5.18 -0.25 11.98
N TRP A 263 -5.64 -1.33 12.60
CA TRP A 263 -4.80 -2.21 13.41
C TRP A 263 -3.59 -2.71 12.61
N ASP A 264 -3.81 -3.13 11.36
CA ASP A 264 -2.74 -3.61 10.49
C ASP A 264 -1.77 -2.48 10.12
N ILE A 265 -2.25 -1.27 9.82
CA ILE A 265 -1.40 -0.09 9.59
C ILE A 265 -0.50 0.16 10.80
N LEU A 266 -1.07 0.17 12.01
CA LEU A 266 -0.34 0.44 13.25
C LEU A 266 0.67 -0.65 13.59
N SER A 267 0.30 -1.93 13.43
CA SER A 267 1.23 -3.04 13.70
C SER A 267 2.30 -3.19 12.63
N ASN A 268 1.95 -3.10 11.36
CA ASN A 268 2.86 -3.44 10.27
C ASN A 268 3.76 -2.26 9.87
N LEU A 269 3.17 -1.06 9.70
CA LEU A 269 3.92 0.15 9.36
C LEU A 269 4.39 0.88 10.62
N GLY A 270 3.51 1.04 11.62
CA GLY A 270 3.84 1.71 12.89
C GLY A 270 4.75 0.89 13.83
N LYS A 271 4.93 -0.41 13.57
CA LYS A 271 5.69 -1.36 14.40
C LYS A 271 5.20 -1.42 15.85
N ILE A 272 3.89 -1.26 16.04
CA ILE A 272 3.26 -1.35 17.37
C ILE A 272 2.79 -2.77 17.63
N ASP A 273 3.28 -3.38 18.71
CA ASP A 273 2.77 -4.68 19.16
C ASP A 273 1.40 -4.50 19.83
N LEU A 274 0.36 -4.94 19.13
CA LEU A 274 -1.02 -4.91 19.61
C LEU A 274 -1.51 -6.30 20.04
N THR A 275 -0.63 -7.31 20.10
CA THR A 275 -1.03 -8.73 20.25
C THR A 275 -1.85 -9.00 21.50
N SER A 276 -1.51 -8.35 22.62
CA SER A 276 -2.25 -8.48 23.89
C SER A 276 -3.70 -7.98 23.83
N TYR A 277 -4.03 -7.11 22.87
CA TYR A 277 -5.35 -6.50 22.76
C TYR A 277 -6.32 -7.29 21.86
N ARG A 278 -5.85 -8.28 21.09
CA ARG A 278 -6.68 -9.00 20.09
C ARG A 278 -7.93 -9.66 20.68
N ASN A 279 -7.90 -9.99 21.97
CA ASN A 279 -8.99 -10.62 22.70
C ASN A 279 -9.57 -9.71 23.82
N SER A 280 -9.21 -8.42 23.85
CA SER A 280 -9.72 -7.52 24.89
C SER A 280 -11.23 -7.30 24.73
N ALA A 281 -11.95 -7.45 25.84
CA ALA A 281 -13.38 -7.17 25.96
C ALA A 281 -13.68 -5.72 26.38
N ASP A 282 -12.65 -4.87 26.46
CA ASP A 282 -12.81 -3.45 26.71
C ASP A 282 -13.47 -2.77 25.51
N SER A 283 -14.12 -1.63 25.74
CA SER A 283 -14.74 -0.85 24.67
C SER A 283 -13.74 0.00 23.88
N TYR A 284 -12.56 0.24 24.44
CA TYR A 284 -11.45 0.97 23.82
C TYR A 284 -10.11 0.50 24.42
N ALA A 285 -9.01 0.87 23.79
CA ALA A 285 -7.66 0.63 24.30
C ALA A 285 -6.78 1.85 24.08
N ASP A 286 -6.05 2.27 25.12
CA ASP A 286 -4.94 3.21 25.01
C ASP A 286 -3.61 2.43 25.14
N ILE A 287 -2.77 2.54 24.10
CA ILE A 287 -1.47 1.90 24.03
C ILE A 287 -0.41 2.91 24.42
N GLY A 288 0.03 2.82 25.68
CA GLY A 288 0.81 3.84 26.36
C GLY A 288 2.12 4.23 25.66
N SER A 289 2.38 5.54 25.53
CA SER A 289 3.66 6.09 25.03
C SER A 289 4.12 5.58 23.65
N THR A 290 3.22 5.09 22.81
CA THR A 290 3.57 4.50 21.50
C THR A 290 3.40 5.43 20.30
N VAL A 291 2.78 6.60 20.48
CA VAL A 291 2.58 7.57 19.39
C VAL A 291 3.89 7.98 18.71
N PRO A 292 4.97 8.34 19.43
CA PRO A 292 6.23 8.69 18.79
C PRO A 292 6.74 7.55 17.89
N THR A 293 6.74 6.31 18.39
CA THR A 293 7.16 5.13 17.63
C THR A 293 6.30 4.91 16.39
N ALA A 294 4.98 4.98 16.51
CA ALA A 294 4.07 4.79 15.39
C ALA A 294 4.29 5.86 14.31
N VAL A 295 4.37 7.12 14.74
CA VAL A 295 4.59 8.29 13.87
C VAL A 295 5.93 8.17 13.14
N ASP A 296 7.02 7.89 13.84
CA ASP A 296 8.37 7.81 13.26
C ASP A 296 8.47 6.67 12.23
N ASN A 297 7.94 5.49 12.57
CA ASN A 297 8.00 4.34 11.67
C ASN A 297 7.13 4.51 10.42
N ILE A 298 5.91 5.05 10.55
CA ILE A 298 5.06 5.34 9.38
C ILE A 298 5.70 6.45 8.53
N ASN A 299 6.19 7.51 9.17
CA ASN A 299 6.78 8.65 8.47
C ASN A 299 8.10 8.32 7.78
N THR A 300 8.82 7.27 8.20
CA THR A 300 10.01 6.77 7.49
C THR A 300 9.72 6.47 6.01
N TYR A 301 8.50 6.02 5.69
CA TYR A 301 8.08 5.81 4.30
C TYR A 301 7.57 7.10 3.67
N LEU A 302 6.69 7.83 4.37
CA LEU A 302 6.04 9.04 3.82
C LEU A 302 7.06 10.14 3.51
N GLN A 303 8.12 10.30 4.30
CA GLN A 303 9.16 11.31 4.09
C GLN A 303 10.00 11.07 2.82
N LYS A 304 9.93 9.88 2.22
CA LYS A 304 10.57 9.62 0.92
C LYS A 304 9.78 10.20 -0.26
N ILE A 305 8.58 10.73 -0.02
CA ILE A 305 7.69 11.30 -1.03
C ILE A 305 7.33 12.73 -0.61
N SER A 306 7.77 13.70 -1.41
CA SER A 306 7.73 15.14 -1.08
C SER A 306 6.34 15.69 -0.78
N ASP A 307 5.28 15.18 -1.41
CA ASP A 307 3.90 15.66 -1.22
C ASP A 307 3.01 14.73 -0.38
N ALA A 308 3.59 13.70 0.25
CA ALA A 308 2.88 12.89 1.21
C ALA A 308 2.51 13.71 2.46
N THR A 309 1.40 13.36 3.12
CA THR A 309 0.97 14.00 4.38
C THR A 309 1.47 13.17 5.57
N PRO A 310 2.46 13.65 6.34
CA PRO A 310 2.99 12.92 7.49
C PRO A 310 1.95 12.74 8.59
N PHE A 311 2.13 11.69 9.39
CA PHE A 311 1.44 11.54 10.66
C PHE A 311 2.04 12.49 11.69
N SER A 312 1.22 12.94 12.62
CA SER A 312 1.65 13.81 13.72
C SER A 312 0.92 13.45 15.01
N THR A 313 1.45 13.93 16.13
CA THR A 313 0.75 13.86 17.42
C THR A 313 -0.46 14.79 17.43
N ASN A 314 -1.38 14.54 18.36
CA ASN A 314 -2.68 15.21 18.50
C ASN A 314 -3.57 15.11 17.24
N THR A 315 -3.75 13.89 16.73
CA THR A 315 -4.51 13.65 15.50
C THR A 315 -5.46 12.48 15.65
N TYR A 316 -6.60 12.56 14.96
CA TYR A 316 -7.67 11.57 15.03
C TYR A 316 -8.01 11.13 13.63
N PHE A 317 -8.15 9.83 13.39
CA PHE A 317 -8.46 9.29 12.08
C PHE A 317 -9.78 8.52 12.09
N CYS A 318 -10.61 8.77 11.08
CA CYS A 318 -11.82 8.00 10.84
C CYS A 318 -11.50 6.55 10.51
N SER A 319 -12.35 5.66 11.02
CA SER A 319 -12.53 4.32 10.46
C SER A 319 -13.94 4.20 9.87
N SER A 320 -14.17 3.23 9.01
CA SER A 320 -15.51 2.89 8.53
C SER A 320 -16.36 2.16 9.58
N SER A 321 -15.74 1.63 10.64
CA SER A 321 -16.41 0.83 11.64
C SER A 321 -17.33 1.65 12.54
N GLU A 322 -18.60 1.23 12.63
CA GLU A 322 -19.57 1.78 13.56
C GLU A 322 -19.38 1.18 14.97
N HIS A 323 -19.41 2.01 16.01
CA HIS A 323 -19.35 1.54 17.40
C HIS A 323 -20.74 1.36 18.01
N ALA A 324 -21.67 2.29 17.73
CA ALA A 324 -23.07 2.28 18.15
C ALA A 324 -23.82 3.40 17.42
N GLY A 325 -25.15 3.46 17.55
CA GLY A 325 -25.93 4.52 16.92
C GLY A 325 -25.50 5.97 17.24
N PHE A 326 -24.84 6.21 18.38
CA PHE A 326 -24.28 7.53 18.69
C PHE A 326 -22.84 7.74 18.18
N SER A 327 -22.06 6.68 17.99
CA SER A 327 -20.59 6.77 17.91
C SER A 327 -19.99 5.87 16.84
N ALA A 328 -18.87 6.30 16.27
CA ALA A 328 -18.06 5.51 15.37
C ALA A 328 -16.64 5.31 15.90
N CYS A 329 -16.01 4.22 15.50
CA CYS A 329 -14.63 3.92 15.88
C CYS A 329 -13.64 4.88 15.20
N ASN A 330 -12.51 5.13 15.85
CA ASN A 330 -11.42 5.97 15.36
C ASN A 330 -10.09 5.56 15.98
N VAL A 331 -9.01 5.92 15.30
CA VAL A 331 -7.64 5.86 15.83
C VAL A 331 -7.23 7.24 16.32
N ARG A 332 -6.58 7.30 17.49
CA ARG A 332 -6.11 8.55 18.10
C ARG A 332 -4.61 8.51 18.30
N PHE A 333 -3.92 9.52 17.82
CA PHE A 333 -2.53 9.81 18.15
C PHE A 333 -2.55 10.93 19.19
N ASN A 334 -2.75 10.61 20.47
CA ASN A 334 -2.99 11.62 21.50
C ASN A 334 -1.74 12.47 21.77
N SER A 335 -1.95 13.70 22.28
CA SER A 335 -0.86 14.61 22.65
C SER A 335 -0.06 14.14 23.88
N ASN A 336 -0.65 13.29 24.72
CA ASN A 336 0.00 12.69 25.88
C ASN A 336 0.92 11.51 25.52
N GLY A 337 1.00 11.12 24.24
CA GLY A 337 1.83 10.02 23.76
C GLY A 337 1.09 8.69 23.57
N ASP A 338 -0.18 8.59 23.97
CA ASP A 338 -0.94 7.34 23.88
C ASP A 338 -1.60 7.16 22.52
N LEU A 339 -1.46 5.96 21.96
CA LEU A 339 -2.14 5.58 20.73
C LEU A 339 -3.47 4.93 21.11
N GLY A 340 -4.58 5.51 20.70
CA GLY A 340 -5.91 5.05 21.06
C GLY A 340 -6.59 4.26 19.95
N LEU A 341 -7.08 3.05 20.26
CA LEU A 341 -8.14 2.36 19.52
C LEU A 341 -9.46 2.70 20.21
N HIS A 342 -10.18 3.68 19.68
CA HIS A 342 -11.25 4.35 20.42
C HIS A 342 -12.53 4.50 19.58
N TYR A 343 -13.54 5.13 20.17
CA TYR A 343 -14.77 5.58 19.53
C TYR A 343 -15.13 7.02 19.96
N SER A 344 -15.92 7.72 19.15
CA SER A 344 -16.44 9.05 19.49
C SER A 344 -17.73 9.34 18.71
N GLY A 345 -18.43 10.43 19.07
CA GLY A 345 -19.63 10.89 18.37
C GLY A 345 -19.46 10.92 16.85
N LYS A 346 -20.47 10.43 16.12
CA LYS A 346 -20.45 10.34 14.65
C LYS A 346 -20.38 11.71 13.97
N ASP A 347 -20.87 12.75 14.64
CA ASP A 347 -20.93 14.15 14.24
C ASP A 347 -19.64 14.95 14.50
N ARG A 348 -18.63 14.33 15.13
CA ARG A 348 -17.34 15.00 15.36
C ARG A 348 -16.58 15.19 14.05
N SER A 349 -16.25 16.44 13.73
CA SER A 349 -15.55 16.86 12.51
C SER A 349 -14.04 16.92 12.65
N ASP A 350 -13.47 16.77 13.85
CA ASP A 350 -12.02 16.87 14.10
C ASP A 350 -11.19 15.68 13.59
N ARG A 351 -11.82 14.75 12.87
CA ARG A 351 -11.18 13.55 12.34
C ARG A 351 -10.71 13.74 10.92
N ARG A 352 -9.51 13.21 10.67
CA ARG A 352 -8.88 13.11 9.36
C ARG A 352 -9.28 11.81 8.69
N LEU A 353 -9.20 11.77 7.37
CA LEU A 353 -9.50 10.60 6.58
C LEU A 353 -8.28 10.16 5.79
N ARG A 354 -7.86 8.91 6.00
CA ARG A 354 -6.76 8.26 5.28
C ARG A 354 -7.31 7.01 4.60
N CYS A 355 -7.44 7.04 3.28
CA CYS A 355 -8.06 5.94 2.54
C CYS A 355 -7.12 4.73 2.40
N SER A 356 -7.72 3.59 2.07
CA SER A 356 -7.03 2.36 1.66
C SER A 356 -7.63 1.79 0.38
N PHE A 357 -6.89 0.96 -0.36
CA PHE A 357 -7.45 0.07 -1.38
C PHE A 357 -6.84 -1.33 -1.26
N ALA A 358 -7.52 -2.32 -1.83
CA ALA A 358 -6.97 -3.66 -2.05
C ALA A 358 -6.60 -3.84 -3.53
N PHE A 359 -5.54 -4.60 -3.79
CA PHE A 359 -5.00 -4.87 -5.12
C PHE A 359 -4.69 -6.34 -5.31
#